data_AF-R7IXQ8-F1
#
_entry.id   AF-R7IXQ8-F1
#
_cell.length_a   1.000
_cell.length_b   1.000
_cell.length_c   1.000
_cell.angle_alpha   90.00
_cell.angle_beta   90.00
_cell.angle_gamma   90.00
#
_symmetry.space_group_name_H-M   'P 1'
#
loop_
_entity.id
_entity.type
_entity.pdbx_description
1 polymer ?
#
loop_
_entity_poly.entity_id
_entity_poly.type
_entity_poly.pdbx_seq_one_letter_code
_entity_poly.pdbx_strand_id
1 'polypeptide(L)'
;MTGITHEKHVEEHVPEWWGILIVSEEEGKVKIVQKREAGKNRKCKVSQQIKWLWRTELNHILARNYLPAYKAKSKKFVQDKLLEKVGEEELKNQIVEELFERDYEQWQKEFEAYRKEQGRPVRKKRMKKKKLYRM
;
A
#
# COMPACT_ATOMS: atom_id res chain seq x y z
N MET A 1 25.33 -23.29 -4.34
CA MET A 1 24.72 -21.94 -4.40
C MET A 1 23.26 -22.10 -4.79
N THR A 2 22.35 -21.83 -3.87
CA THR A 2 20.90 -22.07 -4.02
C THR A 2 20.19 -21.05 -4.93
N GLY A 3 20.82 -19.93 -5.28
CA GLY A 3 20.22 -18.91 -6.16
C GLY A 3 20.04 -19.34 -7.63
N ILE A 4 20.95 -20.18 -8.16
CA ILE A 4 21.00 -20.54 -9.59
C ILE A 4 19.94 -21.61 -9.93
N THR A 5 19.51 -22.43 -8.98
CA THR A 5 18.48 -23.45 -9.19
C THR A 5 17.06 -22.89 -9.24
N HIS A 6 16.79 -21.78 -8.53
CA HIS A 6 15.50 -21.09 -8.56
C HIS A 6 15.32 -20.20 -9.80
N GLU A 7 16.41 -19.87 -10.49
CA GLU A 7 16.42 -19.05 -11.70
C GLU A 7 15.59 -19.66 -12.84
N LYS A 8 15.59 -20.99 -13.00
CA LYS A 8 14.97 -21.67 -14.15
C LYS A 8 13.44 -21.75 -14.08
N HIS A 9 12.86 -21.80 -12.89
CA HIS A 9 11.40 -21.97 -12.71
C HIS A 9 10.69 -20.72 -12.18
N VAL A 10 11.43 -19.66 -11.83
CA VAL A 10 10.80 -18.42 -11.33
C VAL A 10 9.84 -17.84 -12.36
N GLU A 11 10.19 -17.89 -13.65
CA GLU A 11 9.37 -17.37 -14.76
C GLU A 11 8.02 -18.06 -14.88
N GLU A 12 7.94 -19.35 -14.53
CA GLU A 12 6.69 -20.14 -14.59
C GLU A 12 5.72 -19.76 -13.47
N HIS A 13 6.23 -19.28 -12.33
CA HIS A 13 5.43 -18.95 -11.17
C HIS A 13 5.04 -17.48 -11.08
N VAL A 14 5.76 -16.59 -11.76
CA VAL A 14 5.45 -15.15 -11.74
C VAL A 14 4.74 -14.70 -13.01
N PRO A 15 3.72 -13.83 -12.91
CA PRO A 15 2.99 -13.34 -14.08
C PRO A 15 3.91 -12.73 -15.14
N GLU A 16 3.55 -12.86 -16.42
CA GLU A 16 4.37 -12.43 -17.56
C GLU A 16 4.80 -10.95 -17.49
N TRP A 17 3.95 -10.08 -16.94
CA TRP A 17 4.22 -8.65 -16.84
C TRP A 17 5.14 -8.25 -15.65
N TRP A 18 5.59 -9.21 -14.82
CA TRP A 18 6.49 -8.90 -13.70
C TRP A 18 7.94 -8.78 -14.16
N GLY A 19 8.65 -7.74 -13.71
CA GLY A 19 10.10 -7.69 -13.90
C GLY A 19 10.80 -8.70 -13.00
N ILE A 20 11.89 -9.30 -13.48
CA ILE A 20 12.72 -10.22 -12.70
C ILE A 20 14.13 -9.66 -12.65
N LEU A 21 14.58 -9.35 -11.43
CA LEU A 21 15.96 -9.01 -11.11
C LEU A 21 16.58 -10.18 -10.37
N ILE A 22 17.71 -10.65 -10.85
CA ILE A 22 18.53 -11.69 -10.22
C ILE A 22 19.69 -10.98 -9.54
N VAL A 23 19.83 -11.20 -8.24
CA VAL A 23 20.94 -10.70 -7.46
C VAL A 23 21.84 -11.88 -7.12
N SER A 24 23.09 -11.84 -7.57
CA SER A 24 24.11 -12.82 -7.25
C SER A 24 25.31 -12.15 -6.60
N GLU A 25 26.02 -12.89 -5.76
CA GLU A 25 27.26 -12.43 -5.15
C GLU A 25 28.42 -13.23 -5.76
N GLU A 26 29.36 -12.55 -6.40
CA GLU A 26 30.60 -13.12 -6.92
C GLU A 26 31.77 -12.31 -6.34
N GLU A 27 32.69 -13.00 -5.65
CA GLU A 27 33.92 -12.40 -5.09
C GLU A 27 33.69 -11.16 -4.20
N GLY A 28 32.64 -11.17 -3.38
CA GLY A 28 32.30 -10.06 -2.48
C GLY A 28 31.70 -8.83 -3.17
N LYS A 29 31.38 -8.92 -4.47
CA LYS A 29 30.64 -7.89 -5.22
C LYS A 29 29.23 -8.38 -5.52
N VAL A 30 28.25 -7.53 -5.22
CA VAL A 30 26.85 -7.77 -5.57
C VAL A 30 26.64 -7.44 -7.05
N LYS A 31 26.23 -8.45 -7.82
CA LYS A 31 25.88 -8.33 -9.23
C LYS A 31 24.36 -8.41 -9.37
N ILE A 32 23.77 -7.38 -9.96
CA ILE A 32 22.34 -7.33 -10.24
C ILE A 32 22.16 -7.48 -11.75
N VAL A 33 21.46 -8.53 -12.16
CA VAL A 33 21.16 -8.84 -13.57
C VAL A 33 19.65 -8.78 -13.78
N GLN A 34 19.20 -8.01 -14.77
CA GLN A 34 17.80 -7.98 -15.15
C GLN A 34 17.53 -9.11 -16.14
N LYS A 35 16.72 -10.10 -15.70
CA LYS A 35 16.33 -11.24 -16.53
C LYS A 35 15.08 -10.95 -17.37
N ARG A 36 14.13 -10.21 -16.82
CA ARG A 36 12.89 -9.81 -17.51
C ARG A 36 12.53 -8.37 -17.15
N GLU A 37 12.18 -7.56 -18.15
CA GLU A 37 11.68 -6.21 -17.90
C GLU A 37 10.27 -6.22 -17.32
N ALA A 38 9.97 -5.25 -16.46
CA ALA A 38 8.63 -5.10 -15.91
C ALA A 38 7.69 -4.51 -16.98
N GLY A 39 6.63 -5.24 -17.30
CA GLY A 39 5.63 -4.83 -18.29
C GLY A 39 4.45 -4.08 -17.66
N LYS A 40 3.62 -3.46 -18.51
CA LYS A 40 2.36 -2.85 -18.08
C LYS A 40 1.36 -3.94 -17.68
N ASN A 41 0.96 -3.97 -16.41
CA ASN A 41 -0.13 -4.81 -15.95
C ASN A 41 -1.49 -4.27 -16.45
N ARG A 42 -2.05 -4.89 -17.49
CA ARG A 42 -3.36 -4.52 -18.07
C ARG A 42 -4.54 -4.65 -17.10
N LYS A 43 -4.39 -5.39 -16.00
CA LYS A 43 -5.43 -5.55 -14.97
C LYS A 43 -5.34 -4.50 -13.85
N CYS A 44 -4.33 -3.64 -13.87
CA CYS A 44 -4.16 -2.60 -12.86
C CYS A 44 -5.25 -1.54 -12.99
N LYS A 45 -6.02 -1.31 -11.92
CA LYS A 45 -7.07 -0.29 -11.86
C LYS A 45 -6.75 0.70 -10.74
N VAL A 46 -6.63 1.99 -11.06
CA VAL A 46 -6.32 3.04 -10.06
C VAL A 46 -7.40 3.09 -8.96
N SER A 47 -8.65 2.79 -9.31
CA SER A 47 -9.77 2.66 -8.37
C SER A 47 -9.57 1.56 -7.30
N GLN A 48 -8.72 0.58 -7.55
CA GLN A 48 -8.32 -0.40 -6.54
C GLN A 48 -7.09 0.06 -5.74
N GLN A 49 -6.13 0.73 -6.39
CA GLN A 49 -4.92 1.24 -5.73
C GLN A 49 -5.26 2.28 -4.66
N ILE A 50 -6.18 3.20 -4.96
CA ILE A 50 -6.62 4.24 -4.00
C ILE A 50 -7.25 3.66 -2.73
N LYS A 51 -7.67 2.38 -2.74
CA LYS A 51 -8.21 1.71 -1.54
C LYS A 51 -7.16 1.46 -0.48
N TRP A 52 -5.90 1.35 -0.89
CA TRP A 52 -4.75 1.07 -0.03
C TRP A 52 -4.35 2.27 0.81
N LEU A 53 -4.72 3.48 0.35
CA LEU A 53 -4.41 4.71 1.06
C LEU A 53 -5.25 4.86 2.33
N TRP A 54 -4.67 5.43 3.37
CA TRP A 54 -5.35 5.81 4.59
C TRP A 54 -6.08 7.14 4.45
N ARG A 55 -6.86 7.51 5.47
CA ARG A 55 -7.67 8.75 5.42
C ARG A 55 -6.80 10.00 5.41
N THR A 56 -5.69 9.98 6.14
CA THR A 56 -4.71 11.08 6.20
C THR A 56 -4.05 11.29 4.83
N GLU A 57 -3.53 10.22 4.23
CA GLU A 57 -2.95 10.23 2.88
C GLU A 57 -3.94 10.73 1.82
N LEU A 58 -5.20 10.29 1.87
CA LEU A 58 -6.23 10.82 0.96
C LEU A 58 -6.48 12.33 1.17
N ASN A 59 -6.35 12.84 2.40
CA ASN A 59 -6.47 14.28 2.64
C ASN A 59 -5.24 15.06 2.14
N HIS A 60 -4.04 14.48 2.20
CA HIS A 60 -2.84 15.07 1.61
C HIS A 60 -2.97 15.20 0.10
N ILE A 61 -3.42 14.12 -0.57
CA ILE A 61 -3.73 14.15 -2.00
C ILE A 61 -4.79 15.22 -2.31
N LEU A 62 -5.86 15.34 -1.51
CA LEU A 62 -6.85 16.41 -1.71
C LEU A 62 -6.20 17.81 -1.60
N ALA A 63 -5.36 18.04 -0.60
CA ALA A 63 -4.68 19.32 -0.40
C ALA A 63 -3.74 19.65 -1.57
N ARG A 64 -2.98 18.66 -2.06
CA ARG A 64 -2.08 18.80 -3.22
C ARG A 64 -2.83 19.16 -4.50
N ASN A 65 -4.05 18.66 -4.67
CA ASN A 65 -4.90 18.97 -5.82
C ASN A 65 -5.84 20.17 -5.57
N TYR A 66 -5.63 20.97 -4.51
CA TYR A 66 -6.46 22.13 -4.14
C TYR A 66 -7.94 21.80 -3.97
N LEU A 67 -8.26 20.58 -3.51
CA LEU A 67 -9.62 20.11 -3.27
C LEU A 67 -10.02 20.29 -1.80
N PRO A 68 -11.31 20.52 -1.50
CA PRO A 68 -11.79 20.65 -0.13
C PRO A 68 -11.55 19.39 0.71
N ALA A 69 -11.10 19.58 1.96
CA ALA A 69 -10.99 18.49 2.92
C ALA A 69 -12.39 18.04 3.40
N TYR A 70 -12.88 16.92 2.88
CA TYR A 70 -14.22 16.39 3.20
C TYR A 70 -14.28 15.70 4.58
N LYS A 71 -13.96 16.41 5.67
CA LYS A 71 -13.83 15.85 7.04
C LYS A 71 -15.03 15.01 7.50
N ALA A 72 -16.25 15.44 7.18
CA ALA A 72 -17.49 14.76 7.58
C ALA A 72 -17.92 13.61 6.64
N LYS A 73 -17.24 13.38 5.50
CA LYS A 73 -17.63 12.37 4.52
C LYS A 73 -16.87 11.05 4.72
N SER A 74 -17.39 9.98 4.15
CA SER A 74 -16.76 8.66 4.25
C SER A 74 -15.44 8.58 3.47
N LYS A 75 -14.61 7.58 3.79
CA LYS A 75 -13.38 7.25 3.03
C LYS A 75 -13.70 7.04 1.55
N LYS A 76 -14.72 6.21 1.28
CA LYS A 76 -15.16 5.88 -0.06
C LYS A 76 -15.59 7.12 -0.86
N PHE A 77 -16.33 8.03 -0.24
CA PHE A 77 -16.74 9.27 -0.90
C PHE A 77 -15.53 10.09 -1.39
N VAL A 78 -14.48 10.20 -0.57
CA VAL A 78 -13.27 10.92 -0.95
C VAL A 78 -12.51 10.22 -2.07
N GLN A 79 -12.44 8.88 -2.03
CA GLN A 79 -11.83 8.10 -3.11
C GLN A 79 -12.57 8.32 -4.44
N ASP A 80 -13.90 8.22 -4.41
CA ASP A 80 -14.73 8.41 -5.60
C ASP A 80 -14.56 9.85 -6.13
N LYS A 81 -14.46 10.87 -5.25
CA LYS A 81 -14.20 12.25 -5.66
C LYS A 81 -12.81 12.49 -6.25
N LEU A 82 -11.77 11.83 -5.72
CA LEU A 82 -10.42 11.91 -6.30
C LEU A 82 -10.37 11.26 -7.68
N LEU A 83 -11.02 10.12 -7.85
CA LEU A 83 -11.13 9.45 -9.16
C LEU A 83 -11.92 10.28 -10.20
N GLU A 84 -12.87 11.10 -9.76
CA GLU A 84 -13.66 11.98 -10.63
C GLU A 84 -12.91 13.27 -11.01
N LYS A 85 -12.12 13.83 -10.08
CA LYS A 85 -11.52 15.17 -10.21
C LYS A 85 -10.05 15.16 -10.65
N VAL A 86 -9.32 14.08 -10.40
CA VAL A 86 -7.89 13.96 -10.73
C VAL A 86 -7.73 12.99 -11.89
N GLY A 87 -6.87 13.33 -12.86
CA GLY A 87 -6.55 12.44 -13.98
C GLY A 87 -5.93 11.13 -13.51
N GLU A 88 -6.17 10.04 -14.25
CA GLU A 88 -5.78 8.68 -13.81
C GLU A 88 -4.27 8.53 -13.62
N GLU A 89 -3.45 9.07 -14.53
CA GLU A 89 -1.99 8.98 -14.42
C GLU A 89 -1.44 9.82 -13.26
N GLU A 90 -1.95 11.04 -13.08
CA GLU A 90 -1.55 11.93 -12.00
C GLU A 90 -1.91 11.32 -10.63
N LEU A 91 -3.15 10.85 -10.50
CA LEU A 91 -3.61 10.20 -9.28
C LEU A 91 -2.79 8.94 -8.98
N LYS A 92 -2.42 8.16 -10.00
CA LYS A 92 -1.57 6.99 -9.83
C LYS A 92 -0.19 7.38 -9.28
N ASN A 93 0.44 8.43 -9.82
CA ASN A 93 1.74 8.90 -9.34
C ASN A 93 1.65 9.37 -7.87
N GLN A 94 0.64 10.17 -7.55
CA GLN A 94 0.38 10.64 -6.18
C GLN A 94 0.13 9.48 -5.20
N ILE A 95 -0.61 8.45 -5.62
CA ILE A 95 -0.81 7.23 -4.80
C ILE A 95 0.52 6.53 -4.54
N VAL A 96 1.37 6.38 -5.56
CA VAL A 96 2.67 5.71 -5.42
C VAL A 96 3.58 6.49 -4.48
N GLU A 97 3.61 7.82 -4.59
CA GLU A 97 4.41 8.71 -3.73
C GLU A 97 3.99 8.58 -2.27
N GLU A 98 2.69 8.68 -1.96
CA GLU A 98 2.17 8.50 -0.60
C GLU A 98 2.47 7.09 -0.03
N LEU A 99 2.42 6.05 -0.88
CA LEU A 99 2.77 4.70 -0.45
C LEU A 99 4.28 4.53 -0.20
N PHE A 100 5.12 5.25 -0.95
CA PHE A 100 6.57 5.18 -0.84
C PHE A 100 7.07 5.91 0.41
N GLU A 101 6.49 7.05 0.72
CA GLU A 101 6.82 7.86 1.91
C GLU A 101 6.14 7.37 3.20
N ARG A 102 5.36 6.28 3.12
CA ARG A 102 4.59 5.77 4.24
C ARG A 102 5.48 5.29 5.38
N ASP A 103 5.61 6.14 6.40
CA ASP A 103 6.18 5.77 7.69
C ASP A 103 5.10 5.19 8.61
N TYR A 104 5.19 3.89 8.89
CA TYR A 104 4.25 3.18 9.75
C TYR A 104 4.30 3.63 11.22
N GLU A 105 5.44 4.09 11.72
CA GLU A 105 5.61 4.56 13.09
C GLU A 105 5.00 5.96 13.26
N GLN A 106 5.29 6.85 12.32
CA GLN A 106 4.68 8.18 12.29
C GLN A 106 3.16 8.09 12.09
N TRP A 107 2.72 7.21 11.19
CA TRP A 107 1.29 7.00 10.96
C TRP A 107 0.55 6.54 12.21
N GLN A 108 1.13 5.65 13.02
CA GLN A 108 0.49 5.21 14.26
C GLN A 108 0.19 6.39 15.19
N LYS A 109 1.16 7.32 15.33
CA LYS A 109 1.01 8.52 16.16
C LYS A 109 -0.08 9.45 15.61
N GLU A 110 -0.06 9.73 14.31
CA GLU A 110 -1.07 10.57 13.65
C GLU A 110 -2.47 9.96 13.72
N PHE A 111 -2.56 8.63 13.55
CA PHE A 111 -3.82 7.90 13.63
C PHE A 111 -4.41 7.93 15.05
N GLU A 112 -3.56 7.79 16.07
CA GLU A 112 -3.97 7.94 17.48
C GLU A 112 -4.47 9.35 17.78
N ALA A 113 -3.75 10.38 17.31
CA ALA A 113 -4.17 11.77 17.44
C ALA A 113 -5.51 12.04 16.73
N TYR A 114 -5.64 11.64 15.47
CA TYR A 114 -6.88 11.76 14.70
C TYR A 114 -8.05 11.03 15.37
N ARG A 115 -7.82 9.84 15.92
CA ARG A 115 -8.85 9.10 16.67
C ARG A 115 -9.28 9.80 17.95
N LYS A 116 -8.34 10.44 18.65
CA LYS A 116 -8.58 11.24 19.85
C LYS A 116 -9.43 12.46 19.52
N GLU A 117 -9.10 13.18 18.44
CA GLU A 117 -9.89 14.32 17.93
C GLU A 117 -11.31 13.92 17.52
N GLN A 118 -11.47 12.75 16.89
CA GLN A 118 -12.76 12.24 16.43
C GLN A 118 -13.58 11.51 17.53
N GLY A 119 -13.10 11.48 18.77
CA GLY A 119 -13.80 10.88 19.92
C GLY A 119 -14.10 9.38 19.77
N ARG A 120 -13.34 8.63 18.93
CA ARG A 120 -13.66 7.23 18.62
C ARG A 120 -13.11 6.28 19.69
N PRO A 121 -13.97 5.58 20.48
CA PRO A 121 -13.51 4.76 21.59
C PRO A 121 -12.56 3.63 21.13
N VAL A 122 -11.55 3.33 21.94
CA VAL A 122 -10.67 2.17 21.74
C VAL A 122 -11.56 0.92 21.73
N ARG A 123 -11.50 0.13 20.65
CA ARG A 123 -12.19 -1.16 20.58
C ARG A 123 -11.61 -2.03 21.70
N LYS A 124 -12.29 -2.12 22.85
CA LYS A 124 -11.91 -3.02 23.93
C LYS A 124 -11.89 -4.42 23.35
N LYS A 125 -10.72 -5.09 23.34
CA LYS A 125 -10.65 -6.52 23.00
C LYS A 125 -11.61 -7.25 23.93
N ARG A 126 -12.62 -7.94 23.39
CA ARG A 126 -13.45 -8.86 24.19
C ARG A 126 -12.52 -9.93 24.74
N MET A 127 -12.24 -9.89 26.05
CA MET A 127 -11.61 -11.01 26.76
C MET A 127 -12.48 -12.24 26.52
N LYS A 128 -11.98 -13.23 25.78
CA LYS A 128 -12.64 -14.55 25.71
C LYS A 128 -12.57 -15.14 27.12
N LYS A 129 -13.72 -15.29 27.80
CA LYS A 129 -13.79 -16.02 29.08
C LYS A 129 -13.22 -17.42 28.84
N LYS A 130 -12.10 -17.76 29.49
CA LYS A 130 -11.61 -19.16 29.55
C LYS A 130 -12.74 -19.98 30.19
N LYS A 131 -13.28 -20.97 29.49
CA LYS A 131 -14.14 -21.99 30.10
C LYS A 131 -13.27 -22.74 31.11
N LEU A 132 -13.50 -22.50 32.40
CA LEU A 132 -12.93 -23.30 33.46
C LEU A 132 -13.60 -24.68 33.36
N TYR A 133 -12.91 -25.67 32.81
CA TYR A 133 -13.36 -27.05 32.93
C TYR A 133 -13.24 -27.42 34.41
N ARG A 134 -14.37 -27.62 35.07
CA ARG A 134 -14.44 -28.22 36.40
C ARG A 134 -14.19 -29.71 36.19
N MET A 135 -13.08 -30.21 36.72
CA MET A 135 -12.78 -31.64 36.80
C MET A 135 -13.82 -32.37 37.62
#